data_AF-A0A6C0HRB7-F1
#
_entry.id   AF-A0A6C0HRB7-F1
#
_cell.length_a   1.000
_cell.length_b   1.000
_cell.length_c   1.000
_cell.angle_alpha   90.00
_cell.angle_beta   90.00
_cell.angle_gamma   90.00
#
_symmetry.space_group_name_H-M   'P 1'
#
loop_
_entity.id
_entity.type
_entity.pdbx_description
1 polymer ?
#
loop_
_entity_poly.entity_id
_entity_poly.type
_entity_poly.pdbx_seq_one_letter_code
_entity_poly.pdbx_strand_id
1 'polypeptide(L)'
;MDIIKRLPEELRRYILTFTYKPQPTSLTNDIRNYVNSRKFVQDWYYKESGWQYLNAEIDWFHNDLISFCNEFRPTMLGYRDHFFNIFSRMYTLKNKSREQIIHICNNISSTRGSNITWGIMTIEERGKFFEEFINSVG
;
A
#
# COMPACT_ATOMS: atom_id res chain seq x y z
N MET A 1 -5.91 25.28 -13.91
CA MET A 1 -6.88 25.13 -15.03
C MET A 1 -6.22 25.07 -16.42
N ASP A 2 -4.92 25.35 -16.56
CA ASP A 2 -4.27 25.38 -17.90
C ASP A 2 -3.97 24.02 -18.52
N ILE A 3 -3.79 22.95 -17.74
CA ILE A 3 -3.49 21.61 -18.28
C ILE A 3 -4.63 21.08 -19.15
N ILE A 4 -5.88 21.23 -18.72
CA ILE A 4 -7.05 20.71 -19.46
C ILE A 4 -7.20 21.43 -20.80
N LYS A 5 -6.92 22.74 -20.86
CA LYS A 5 -7.04 23.52 -22.10
C LYS A 5 -6.07 23.09 -23.19
N ARG A 6 -4.91 22.52 -22.81
CA ARG A 6 -3.88 22.00 -23.71
C ARG A 6 -4.22 20.63 -24.30
N LEU A 7 -5.25 19.95 -23.81
CA LEU A 7 -5.68 18.68 -24.36
C LEU A 7 -6.53 18.87 -25.63
N PRO A 8 -6.46 17.94 -26.59
CA PRO A 8 -7.39 17.84 -27.71
C PRO A 8 -8.85 17.95 -27.26
N GLU A 9 -9.70 18.58 -28.07
CA GLU A 9 -11.07 18.90 -27.68
C GLU A 9 -11.88 17.67 -27.28
N GLU A 10 -11.70 16.56 -27.99
CA GLU A 10 -12.35 15.28 -27.70
C GLU A 10 -12.00 14.75 -26.31
N LEU A 11 -10.72 14.83 -25.92
CA LEU A 11 -10.27 14.44 -24.59
C LEU A 11 -10.80 15.38 -23.51
N ARG A 12 -10.89 16.70 -23.80
CA ARG A 12 -11.53 17.65 -22.87
C ARG A 12 -12.99 17.31 -22.64
N ARG A 13 -13.75 17.04 -23.70
CA ARG A 13 -15.16 16.64 -23.62
C ARG A 13 -15.33 15.33 -22.86
N TYR A 14 -14.46 14.34 -23.12
CA TYR A 14 -14.46 13.08 -22.40
C TYR A 14 -14.19 13.28 -20.90
N ILE A 15 -13.15 14.04 -20.53
CA ILE A 15 -12.81 14.36 -19.13
C ILE A 15 -13.93 15.16 -18.44
N LEU A 16 -14.54 16.12 -19.13
CA LEU A 16 -15.66 16.92 -18.63
C LEU A 16 -16.82 16.05 -18.14
N THR A 17 -17.12 14.93 -18.80
CA THR A 17 -18.19 14.02 -18.33
C THR A 17 -17.93 13.46 -16.94
N PHE A 18 -16.65 13.29 -16.54
CA PHE A 18 -16.28 12.83 -15.20
C PHE A 18 -16.30 13.95 -14.16
N THR A 19 -16.23 15.22 -14.57
CA THR A 19 -16.34 16.35 -13.63
C THR A 19 -17.73 16.49 -13.02
N TYR A 20 -18.76 15.98 -13.70
CA TYR A 20 -20.14 15.91 -13.19
C TYR A 20 -20.45 14.64 -12.39
N LYS A 21 -19.51 13.69 -12.33
CA LYS A 21 -19.62 12.46 -11.52
C LYS A 21 -18.40 12.37 -10.60
N PRO A 22 -18.35 13.18 -9.54
CA PRO A 22 -17.23 13.16 -8.61
C PRO A 22 -17.03 11.76 -8.06
N GLN A 23 -15.76 11.40 -7.86
CA GLN A 23 -15.41 10.13 -7.23
C GLN A 23 -16.00 10.08 -5.80
N PRO A 24 -16.36 8.89 -5.29
CA PRO A 24 -16.85 8.75 -3.94
C PRO A 24 -15.90 9.40 -2.92
N THR A 25 -16.44 10.13 -1.94
CA THR A 25 -15.64 10.80 -0.90
C THR A 25 -14.77 9.80 -0.15
N SER A 26 -15.25 8.58 0.10
CA SER A 26 -14.48 7.50 0.70
C SER A 26 -13.22 7.17 -0.09
N LEU A 27 -13.33 7.00 -1.41
CA LEU A 27 -12.19 6.71 -2.30
C LEU A 27 -11.19 7.87 -2.32
N THR A 28 -11.66 9.11 -2.46
CA THR A 28 -10.75 10.28 -2.48
C THR A 28 -10.05 10.49 -1.14
N ASN A 29 -10.72 10.22 -0.02
CA ASN A 29 -10.11 10.24 1.30
C ASN A 29 -9.09 9.12 1.47
N ASP A 30 -9.37 7.91 0.97
CA ASP A 30 -8.43 6.80 0.98
C ASP A 30 -7.17 7.10 0.16
N ILE A 31 -7.31 7.63 -1.06
CA ILE A 31 -6.18 8.06 -1.90
C ILE A 31 -5.34 9.13 -1.17
N ARG A 32 -5.99 10.13 -0.57
CA ARG A 32 -5.28 11.18 0.20
C ARG A 32 -4.55 10.59 1.39
N ASN A 33 -5.20 9.69 2.13
CA ASN A 33 -4.60 9.00 3.26
C ASN A 33 -3.40 8.15 2.82
N TYR A 34 -3.52 7.38 1.74
CA TYR A 34 -2.42 6.61 1.15
C TYR A 34 -1.22 7.51 0.83
N VAL A 35 -1.42 8.60 0.07
CA VAL A 35 -0.32 9.49 -0.33
C VAL A 35 0.39 10.10 0.89
N ASN A 36 -0.38 10.63 1.83
CA ASN A 36 0.18 11.29 3.01
C ASN A 36 0.89 10.30 3.93
N SER A 37 0.22 9.18 4.24
CA SER A 37 0.74 8.16 5.15
C SER A 37 1.95 7.44 4.55
N ARG A 38 1.96 7.18 3.24
CA ARG A 38 3.08 6.53 2.55
C ARG A 38 4.33 7.39 2.60
N LYS A 39 4.18 8.71 2.37
CA LYS A 39 5.29 9.66 2.47
C LYS A 39 5.83 9.70 3.90
N PHE A 40 4.95 9.83 4.88
CA PHE A 40 5.35 9.86 6.29
C PHE A 40 6.12 8.60 6.70
N VAL A 41 5.61 7.41 6.38
CA VAL A 41 6.31 6.13 6.65
C VAL A 41 7.67 6.10 5.98
N GLN A 42 7.75 6.50 4.71
CA GLN A 42 9.01 6.50 3.97
C GLN A 42 10.05 7.39 4.65
N ASP A 43 9.65 8.60 5.05
CA ASP A 43 10.52 9.55 5.74
C ASP A 43 10.96 8.97 7.11
N TRP A 44 10.08 8.27 7.83
CA TRP A 44 10.39 7.62 9.11
C TRP A 44 11.41 6.47 8.95
N TYR A 45 11.16 5.49 8.07
CA TYR A 45 12.10 4.38 7.88
C TYR A 45 13.44 4.84 7.33
N TYR A 46 13.44 5.86 6.46
CA TYR A 46 14.67 6.45 5.96
C TYR A 46 15.52 7.00 7.10
N LYS A 47 14.90 7.69 8.06
CA LYS A 47 15.56 8.20 9.25
C LYS A 47 16.04 7.09 10.18
N GLU A 48 15.17 6.13 10.50
CA GLU A 48 15.45 5.11 11.53
C GLU A 48 16.42 4.02 11.06
N SER A 49 16.38 3.66 9.78
CA SER A 49 17.09 2.48 9.25
C SER A 49 17.88 2.71 7.97
N GLY A 50 17.68 3.83 7.27
CA GLY A 50 18.34 4.11 5.98
C GLY A 50 19.87 4.20 6.04
N TRP A 51 20.45 4.30 7.25
CA TRP A 51 21.91 4.32 7.47
C TRP A 51 22.55 2.93 7.56
N GLN A 52 21.75 1.86 7.70
CA GLN A 52 22.28 0.51 7.97
C GLN A 52 22.93 -0.11 6.74
N TYR A 53 22.25 -0.08 5.60
CA TYR A 53 22.72 -0.58 4.31
C TYR A 53 21.89 0.03 3.17
N LEU A 54 22.34 -0.16 1.93
CA LEU A 54 21.64 0.34 0.75
C LEU A 54 20.21 -0.24 0.68
N ASN A 55 19.20 0.64 0.65
CA ASN A 55 17.77 0.28 0.63
C ASN A 55 17.24 -0.35 1.92
N ALA A 56 17.95 -0.21 3.05
CA ALA A 56 17.49 -0.75 4.33
C ALA A 56 16.10 -0.24 4.71
N GLU A 57 15.80 1.03 4.44
CA GLU A 57 14.51 1.64 4.75
C GLU A 57 13.32 0.97 4.08
N ILE A 58 13.50 0.49 2.84
CA ILE A 58 12.42 -0.17 2.12
C ILE A 58 12.30 -1.65 2.49
N ASP A 59 13.42 -2.31 2.79
CA ASP A 59 13.43 -3.71 3.22
C ASP A 59 12.86 -3.87 4.62
N TRP A 60 13.22 -3.01 5.57
CA TRP A 60 12.61 -2.98 6.91
C TRP A 60 11.12 -2.69 6.84
N PHE A 61 10.71 -1.67 6.08
CA PHE A 61 9.30 -1.36 5.90
C PHE A 61 8.53 -2.53 5.28
N HIS A 62 9.12 -3.21 4.28
CA HIS A 62 8.50 -4.38 3.67
C HIS A 62 8.31 -5.52 4.67
N ASN A 63 9.35 -5.83 5.44
CA ASN A 63 9.30 -6.89 6.45
C ASN A 63 8.25 -6.62 7.50
N ASP A 64 8.15 -5.38 8.00
CA ASP A 64 7.17 -5.00 9.01
C ASP A 64 5.75 -5.06 8.46
N LEU A 65 5.53 -4.70 7.19
CA LEU A 65 4.23 -4.88 6.53
C LEU A 65 3.83 -6.35 6.43
N ILE A 66 4.76 -7.21 6.02
CA ILE A 66 4.49 -8.65 5.93
C ILE A 66 4.23 -9.23 7.32
N SER A 67 4.99 -8.80 8.33
CA SER A 67 4.78 -9.18 9.74
C SER A 67 3.39 -8.76 10.23
N PHE A 68 3.00 -7.50 10.01
CA PHE A 68 1.68 -6.98 10.36
C PHE A 68 0.56 -7.80 9.69
N CYS A 69 0.65 -8.00 8.37
CA CYS A 69 -0.33 -8.78 7.63
C CYS A 69 -0.39 -10.25 8.10
N ASN A 70 0.71 -10.77 8.63
CA ASN A 70 0.81 -12.12 9.15
C ASN A 70 0.58 -12.22 10.67
N GLU A 71 -0.04 -11.20 11.28
CA GLU A 71 -0.35 -11.16 12.72
C GLU A 71 0.90 -11.39 13.58
N PHE A 72 2.02 -10.80 13.17
CA PHE A 72 3.33 -10.88 13.83
C PHE A 72 3.88 -12.31 13.95
N ARG A 73 3.42 -13.23 13.08
CA ARG A 73 3.95 -14.59 13.01
C ARG A 73 5.05 -14.70 11.96
N PRO A 74 6.15 -15.41 12.25
CA PRO A 74 7.17 -15.70 11.25
C PRO A 74 6.59 -16.44 10.05
N THR A 75 6.88 -15.98 8.83
CA THR A 75 6.38 -16.59 7.57
C THR A 75 6.89 -18.02 7.36
N MET A 76 8.03 -18.38 7.97
CA MET A 76 8.54 -19.76 8.00
C MET A 76 7.59 -20.76 8.68
N LEU A 77 6.68 -20.27 9.53
CA LEU A 77 5.62 -21.07 10.15
C LEU A 77 4.31 -21.05 9.34
N GLY A 78 4.33 -20.45 8.15
CA GLY A 78 3.19 -20.27 7.27
C GLY A 78 2.56 -18.87 7.36
N TYR A 79 1.61 -18.66 6.45
CA TYR A 79 0.82 -17.43 6.37
C TYR A 79 -0.54 -17.61 7.04
N ARG A 80 -0.99 -16.58 7.76
CA ARG A 80 -2.28 -16.49 8.45
C ARG A 80 -3.39 -16.07 7.50
N ASP A 81 -4.62 -16.34 7.91
CA ASP A 81 -5.81 -15.97 7.15
C ASP A 81 -5.89 -14.46 6.92
N HIS A 82 -5.44 -13.64 7.88
CA HIS A 82 -5.38 -12.19 7.74
C HIS A 82 -4.56 -11.74 6.52
N PHE A 83 -3.41 -12.37 6.29
CA PHE A 83 -2.57 -12.09 5.12
C PHE A 83 -3.36 -12.32 3.82
N PHE A 84 -4.02 -13.47 3.68
CA PHE A 84 -4.82 -13.79 2.50
C PHE A 84 -6.03 -12.85 2.35
N ASN A 85 -6.66 -12.46 3.46
CA ASN A 85 -7.78 -11.53 3.46
C ASN A 85 -7.38 -10.13 2.97
N ILE A 86 -6.17 -9.67 3.27
CA ILE A 86 -5.63 -8.42 2.74
C ILE A 86 -5.31 -8.57 1.25
N PHE A 87 -4.50 -9.56 0.86
CA PHE A 87 -4.03 -9.69 -0.51
C PHE A 87 -5.13 -10.05 -1.52
N SER A 88 -6.19 -10.73 -1.09
CA SER A 88 -7.36 -11.02 -1.94
C SER A 88 -8.21 -9.80 -2.30
N ARG A 89 -7.99 -8.64 -1.65
CA ARG A 89 -8.60 -7.36 -2.04
C ARG A 89 -8.08 -6.87 -3.39
N MET A 90 -6.85 -7.25 -3.75
CA MET A 90 -6.32 -6.93 -5.07
C MET A 90 -7.11 -7.74 -6.11
N TYR A 91 -7.72 -7.03 -7.06
CA TYR A 91 -8.60 -7.64 -8.09
C TYR A 91 -7.94 -8.82 -8.81
N THR A 92 -6.64 -8.73 -9.09
CA THR A 92 -5.87 -9.78 -9.77
C THR A 92 -5.60 -11.02 -8.91
N LEU A 93 -5.73 -10.93 -7.58
CA LEU A 93 -5.51 -12.04 -6.65
C LEU A 93 -6.81 -12.61 -6.06
N LYS A 94 -7.95 -11.93 -6.23
CA LYS A 94 -9.24 -12.27 -5.61
C LYS A 94 -9.66 -13.74 -5.78
N ASN A 95 -9.34 -14.34 -6.92
CA ASN A 95 -9.72 -15.73 -7.26
C ASN A 95 -8.52 -16.69 -7.30
N LYS A 96 -7.38 -16.30 -6.71
CA LYS A 96 -6.19 -17.15 -6.66
C LYS A 96 -6.21 -18.01 -5.39
N SER A 97 -5.66 -19.21 -5.52
CA SER A 97 -5.37 -20.08 -4.37
C SER A 97 -4.34 -19.43 -3.45
N ARG A 98 -4.28 -19.90 -2.20
CA ARG A 98 -3.30 -19.41 -1.20
C ARG A 98 -1.88 -19.59 -1.70
N GLU A 99 -1.59 -20.73 -2.31
CA GLU A 99 -0.29 -21.08 -2.87
C GLU A 99 0.11 -20.12 -4.00
N GLN A 100 -0.84 -19.78 -4.87
CA GLN A 100 -0.61 -18.79 -5.93
C GLN A 100 -0.37 -17.38 -5.37
N ILE A 101 -1.09 -16.99 -4.32
CA ILE A 101 -0.89 -15.69 -3.65
C ILE A 101 0.51 -15.65 -3.04
N ILE A 102 0.91 -16.67 -2.27
CA ILE A 102 2.26 -16.76 -1.67
C ILE A 102 3.34 -16.68 -2.75
N HIS A 103 3.20 -17.46 -3.82
CA HIS A 103 4.16 -17.46 -4.92
C HIS A 103 4.30 -16.07 -5.54
N ILE A 104 3.20 -15.35 -5.78
CA ILE A 104 3.25 -14.00 -6.32
C ILE A 104 3.91 -13.05 -5.32
N CYS A 105 3.51 -13.07 -4.05
CA CYS A 105 4.05 -12.16 -3.04
C CYS A 105 5.56 -12.35 -2.83
N ASN A 106 6.05 -13.60 -2.82
CA ASN A 106 7.48 -13.89 -2.63
C ASN A 106 8.37 -13.49 -3.82
N ASN A 107 7.79 -13.27 -5.00
CA ASN A 107 8.52 -12.87 -6.20
C ASN A 107 8.42 -11.37 -6.51
N ILE A 108 7.79 -10.59 -5.62
CA ILE A 108 7.69 -9.14 -5.76
C ILE A 108 8.85 -8.49 -4.98
N SER A 109 9.51 -7.50 -5.58
CA SER A 109 10.56 -6.74 -4.89
C SER A 109 9.99 -5.93 -3.71
N SER A 110 10.78 -5.70 -2.66
CA SER A 110 10.38 -4.94 -1.46
C SER A 110 9.71 -3.61 -1.81
N THR A 111 10.27 -2.84 -2.74
CA THR A 111 9.69 -1.56 -3.18
C THR A 111 8.27 -1.71 -3.73
N ARG A 112 8.08 -2.67 -4.64
CA ARG A 112 6.78 -2.89 -5.27
C ARG A 112 5.81 -3.54 -4.28
N GLY A 113 6.29 -4.48 -3.47
CA GLY A 113 5.54 -5.20 -2.46
C GLY A 113 4.98 -4.24 -1.43
N SER A 114 5.82 -3.39 -0.85
CA SER A 114 5.40 -2.41 0.15
C SER A 114 4.38 -1.41 -0.40
N ASN A 115 4.54 -0.94 -1.63
CA ASN A 115 3.57 -0.03 -2.25
C ASN A 115 2.21 -0.71 -2.50
N ILE A 116 2.22 -1.97 -2.97
CA ILE A 116 0.99 -2.74 -3.16
C ILE A 116 0.32 -2.98 -1.82
N THR A 117 1.04 -3.54 -0.84
CA THR A 117 0.51 -3.85 0.49
C THR A 117 -0.07 -2.62 1.16
N TRP A 118 0.66 -1.49 1.18
CA TRP A 118 0.17 -0.24 1.75
C TRP A 118 -1.09 0.29 1.03
N GLY A 119 -1.18 0.07 -0.28
CA GLY A 119 -2.31 0.51 -1.11
C GLY A 119 -3.58 -0.32 -0.94
N ILE A 120 -3.45 -1.60 -0.59
CA ILE A 120 -4.61 -2.50 -0.38
C ILE A 120 -5.09 -2.55 1.07
N MET A 121 -4.30 -2.00 2.00
CA MET A 121 -4.70 -1.77 3.38
C MET A 121 -5.75 -0.65 3.46
N THR A 122 -6.69 -0.79 4.39
CA THR A 122 -7.64 0.29 4.68
C THR A 122 -6.97 1.40 5.48
N ILE A 123 -7.65 2.55 5.60
CA ILE A 123 -7.20 3.66 6.44
C ILE A 123 -7.00 3.19 7.89
N GLU A 124 -7.90 2.38 8.42
CA GLU A 124 -7.86 1.86 9.79
C GLU A 124 -6.68 0.91 9.99
N GLU A 125 -6.40 0.04 9.02
CA GLU A 125 -5.24 -0.87 9.09
C GLU A 125 -3.92 -0.12 9.01
N ARG A 126 -3.81 0.92 8.17
CA ARG A 126 -2.64 1.80 8.16
C ARG A 126 -2.49 2.54 9.50
N GLY A 127 -3.59 2.95 10.11
CA GLY A 127 -3.62 3.52 11.46
C GLY A 127 -3.06 2.55 12.51
N LYS A 128 -3.54 1.31 12.53
CA LYS A 128 -3.04 0.25 13.43
C LYS A 128 -1.56 -0.06 13.19
N PHE A 129 -1.13 -0.10 11.93
CA PHE A 129 0.28 -0.28 11.61
C PHE A 129 1.15 0.81 12.27
N PHE A 130 0.70 2.07 12.23
CA PHE A 130 1.41 3.15 12.91
C PHE A 130 1.49 2.97 14.43
N GLU A 131 0.41 2.53 15.05
CA GLU A 131 0.37 2.26 16.49
C GLU A 131 1.37 1.17 16.88
N GLU A 132 1.43 0.09 16.10
CA GLU A 132 2.23 -1.10 16.41
C GLU A 132 3.73 -0.93 16.12
N PHE A 133 4.11 -0.19 15.06
CA PHE A 133 5.51 -0.12 14.61
C PHE A 133 6.18 1.25 14.78
N ILE A 134 5.41 2.33 14.78
CA ILE A 134 5.99 3.69 14.78
C ILE A 134 5.84 4.34 16.17
N ASN A 135 4.66 4.22 16.76
CA ASN A 135 4.39 4.84 18.08
C ASN A 135 4.86 3.97 19.25
N SER A 136 5.13 2.67 19.04
CA SER A 136 5.66 1.76 20.06
C SER A 136 7.16 1.95 20.33
N VAL A 137 7.86 2.72 19.49
CA VAL A 137 9.32 2.93 19.53
C VAL A 137 9.69 4.32 20.11
N GLY A 138 8.70 5.12 20.55
CA GLY A 138 8.87 6.43 21.20
C GLY A 138 8.50 6.43 22.67
#